data_AF-A0A7Y6PIS9-F1
#
_entry.id   AF-A0A7Y6PIS9-F1
#
_cell.length_a   1.000
_cell.length_b   1.000
_cell.length_c   1.000
_cell.angle_alpha   90.00
_cell.angle_beta   90.00
_cell.angle_gamma   90.00
#
_symmetry.space_group_name_H-M   'P 1'
#
loop_
_entity.id
_entity.type
_entity.pdbx_description
1 polymer ?
#
loop_
_entity_poly.entity_id
_entity_poly.type
_entity_poly.pdbx_seq_one_letter_code
_entity_poly.pdbx_strand_id
1 'polypeptide(L)'
;YWDEEQEREFTFITNAMHISALQVAELYKNRWQVELFFKWLKQHLKIKRFWGTTENAVRIQIYAAICAYCLVAIIQHDMQLNRSTYEVLQILSISLTDKT
;
A
#
# COMPACT_ATOMS: atom_id res chain seq x y z
N TYR A 1 16.94 15.40 14.06
CA TYR A 1 17.56 14.51 13.05
C TYR A 1 17.85 15.37 11.84
N TRP A 2 19.13 15.55 11.52
CA TRP A 2 19.53 16.30 10.33
C TRP A 2 19.39 15.40 9.10
N ASP A 3 18.62 15.84 8.11
CA ASP A 3 18.48 15.17 6.83
C ASP A 3 19.34 15.90 5.79
N GLU A 4 20.42 15.26 5.34
CA GLU A 4 21.37 15.84 4.40
C GLU A 4 20.76 16.05 3.00
N GLU A 5 19.85 15.19 2.57
CA GLU A 5 19.25 15.26 1.23
C GLU A 5 18.29 16.46 1.09
N GLN A 6 17.55 16.78 2.15
CA GLN A 6 16.57 17.87 2.15
C GLN A 6 17.05 19.11 2.91
N GLU A 7 18.31 19.09 3.37
CA GLU A 7 18.97 20.16 4.13
C GLU A 7 18.09 20.73 5.25
N ARG A 8 17.42 19.85 6.00
CA ARG A 8 16.48 20.26 7.05
C ARG A 8 16.57 19.39 8.29
N GLU A 9 16.25 20.04 9.41
CA GLU A 9 16.13 19.35 10.69
C GLU A 9 14.71 18.85 10.91
N PHE A 10 14.60 17.56 11.26
CA PHE A 10 13.35 16.94 11.66
C PHE A 10 13.30 16.73 13.18
N THR A 11 12.16 17.10 13.76
CA THR A 11 11.81 16.78 15.15
C THR A 11 10.75 15.69 15.15
N PHE A 12 10.97 14.64 15.94
CA PHE A 12 10.04 13.52 16.10
C PHE A 12 9.56 13.44 17.54
N ILE A 13 8.27 13.14 17.72
CA ILE A 13 7.66 12.92 19.03
C ILE A 13 7.20 11.46 19.06
N THR A 14 7.57 10.74 20.11
CA THR A 14 7.20 9.33 20.27
C THR A 14 6.89 9.02 21.73
N ASN A 15 6.00 8.05 21.96
CA ASN A 15 5.78 7.42 23.26
C ASN A 15 6.60 6.13 23.43
N ALA A 16 7.33 5.71 22.39
CA ALA A 16 8.15 4.50 22.40
C ALA A 16 9.49 4.77 23.08
N MET A 17 9.50 4.73 24.42
CA MET A 17 10.69 4.99 25.25
C MET A 17 11.76 3.88 25.18
N HIS A 18 11.46 2.76 24.51
CA HIS A 18 12.31 1.56 24.44
C HIS A 18 13.18 1.51 23.18
N ILE A 19 12.99 2.43 22.23
CA ILE A 19 13.79 2.52 20.99
C ILE A 19 14.64 3.78 20.99
N SER A 20 15.77 3.74 20.29
CA SER A 20 16.66 4.90 20.18
C SER A 20 16.04 5.99 19.30
N ALA A 21 16.48 7.24 19.48
CA ALA A 21 16.03 8.37 18.66
C ALA A 21 16.30 8.15 17.16
N LEU A 22 17.38 7.44 16.81
CA LEU A 22 17.67 7.08 15.42
C LEU A 22 16.65 6.11 14.86
N GLN A 23 16.31 5.05 15.63
CA GLN A 23 15.27 4.09 15.23
C GLN A 23 13.91 4.77 15.05
N VAL A 24 13.56 5.76 15.87
CA VAL A 24 12.34 6.56 15.70
C VAL A 24 12.36 7.27 14.34
N ALA A 25 13.46 7.92 13.99
CA ALA A 25 13.60 8.61 12.70
C ALA A 25 13.51 7.63 11.52
N GLU A 26 14.19 6.49 11.60
CA GLU A 26 14.15 5.43 10.58
C GLU A 26 12.75 4.84 10.41
N LEU A 27 12.04 4.55 11.50
CA LEU A 27 10.65 4.08 11.45
C LEU A 27 9.74 5.13 10.82
N TYR A 28 9.95 6.41 11.12
CA TYR A 28 9.17 7.49 10.51
C TYR A 28 9.41 7.59 9.00
N LYS A 29 10.60 7.27 8.48
CA LYS A 29 10.85 7.21 7.02
C LYS A 29 9.93 6.20 6.33
N ASN A 30 9.58 5.09 6.99
CA ASN A 30 8.65 4.10 6.45
C ASN A 30 7.20 4.62 6.32
N ARG A 31 6.85 5.77 6.90
CA ARG A 31 5.54 6.40 6.71
C ARG A 31 5.24 6.67 5.24
N TRP A 32 6.26 6.99 4.43
CA TRP A 32 6.09 7.22 2.99
C TRP A 32 5.65 5.95 2.24
N GLN A 33 6.06 4.76 2.70
CA GLN A 33 5.64 3.50 2.09
C GLN A 33 4.12 3.30 2.18
N VAL A 34 3.49 3.79 3.25
CA VAL A 34 2.03 3.77 3.40
C VAL A 34 1.36 4.64 2.33
N GLU A 35 1.90 5.83 2.06
CA GLU A 35 1.38 6.71 1.00
C GLU A 35 1.57 6.10 -0.39
N LEU A 36 2.73 5.47 -0.65
CA LEU A 36 2.99 4.74 -1.89
C LEU A 36 2.04 3.55 -2.07
N PHE A 37 1.76 2.81 -0.99
CA PHE A 37 0.77 1.73 -1.00
C PHE A 37 -0.62 2.24 -1.38
N PHE A 38 -1.10 3.31 -0.75
CA PHE A 38 -2.41 3.89 -1.10
C PHE A 38 -2.44 4.51 -2.49
N LYS A 39 -1.32 5.07 -2.96
CA LYS A 39 -1.18 5.52 -4.36
C LYS A 39 -1.33 4.35 -5.32
N TRP A 40 -0.63 3.25 -5.06
CA TRP A 40 -0.71 2.02 -5.86
C TRP A 40 -2.13 1.46 -5.87
N LEU A 41 -2.77 1.37 -4.70
CA LEU A 41 -4.12 0.82 -4.53
C LEU A 41 -5.15 1.63 -5.32
N LYS A 42 -5.12 2.96 -5.22
CA LYS A 42 -6.00 3.85 -5.99
C LYS A 42 -5.76 3.75 -7.51
N GLN A 43 -4.51 3.63 -7.95
CA GLN A 43 -4.15 3.57 -9.36
C GLN A 43 -4.55 2.24 -10.01
N HIS A 44 -4.19 1.11 -9.39
CA HIS A 44 -4.25 -0.20 -10.03
C HIS A 44 -5.55 -0.95 -9.77
N LEU A 45 -6.21 -0.75 -8.62
CA LEU A 45 -7.52 -1.35 -8.33
C LEU A 45 -8.70 -0.48 -8.77
N LYS A 46 -8.45 0.53 -9.62
CA LYS A 46 -9.44 1.42 -10.23
C LYS A 46 -10.44 2.02 -9.23
N ILE A 47 -10.01 2.36 -8.01
CA ILE A 47 -10.79 3.17 -7.06
C ILE A 47 -10.81 4.63 -7.51
N LYS A 48 -11.28 4.86 -8.75
CA LYS A 48 -11.41 6.19 -9.36
C LYS A 48 -12.79 6.80 -9.12
N ARG A 49 -13.78 5.96 -8.84
CA ARG A 49 -15.15 6.37 -8.47
C ARG A 49 -15.65 5.46 -7.36
N PHE A 50 -16.30 6.06 -6.38
CA PHE A 50 -17.03 5.31 -5.37
C PHE A 50 -18.40 4.92 -5.92
N TRP A 51 -18.80 3.68 -5.67
CA TRP A 51 -20.10 3.16 -6.13
C TRP A 51 -21.27 3.63 -5.25
N GLY A 52 -20.97 4.19 -4.08
CA GLY A 52 -21.94 4.84 -3.20
C GLY A 52 -21.31 6.02 -2.48
N THR A 53 -22.15 6.93 -1.99
CA THR A 53 -21.74 8.16 -1.31
C THR A 53 -21.79 8.05 0.21
N THR A 54 -22.32 6.96 0.74
CA THR A 54 -22.34 6.71 2.19
C THR A 54 -20.97 6.25 2.67
N GLU A 55 -20.63 6.58 3.91
CA GLU A 55 -19.37 6.15 4.53
C GLU A 55 -19.19 4.63 4.48
N ASN A 56 -20.25 3.87 4.74
CA ASN A 56 -20.22 2.41 4.68
C ASN A 56 -19.90 1.88 3.27
N ALA A 57 -20.49 2.47 2.23
CA ALA A 57 -20.21 2.07 0.85
C ALA A 57 -18.74 2.33 0.48
N VAL A 58 -18.20 3.47 0.91
CA VAL A 58 -16.77 3.81 0.73
C VAL A 58 -15.88 2.82 1.49
N ARG A 59 -16.17 2.55 2.76
CA ARG A 59 -15.41 1.59 3.60
C ARG A 59 -15.39 0.19 2.98
N ILE A 60 -16.54 -0.33 2.56
CA ILE A 60 -16.65 -1.66 1.92
C ILE A 60 -15.78 -1.72 0.66
N GLN A 61 -15.81 -0.69 -0.19
CA GLN A 61 -15.00 -0.66 -1.41
C GLN A 61 -13.50 -0.64 -1.11
N ILE A 62 -13.07 0.11 -0.09
CA ILE A 62 -11.67 0.15 0.34
C ILE A 62 -11.26 -1.22 0.91
N TYR A 63 -12.07 -1.83 1.78
CA TYR A 63 -11.78 -3.15 2.35
C TYR A 63 -11.69 -4.23 1.28
N ALA A 64 -12.62 -4.26 0.31
CA ALA A 64 -12.57 -5.19 -0.80
C ALA A 64 -11.29 -5.04 -1.64
N ALA A 65 -10.84 -3.81 -1.87
CA ALA A 65 -9.59 -3.54 -2.59
C ALA A 65 -8.35 -4.02 -1.80
N ILE A 66 -8.31 -3.80 -0.49
CA ILE A 66 -7.23 -4.30 0.37
C ILE A 66 -7.21 -5.83 0.36
N CYS A 67 -8.38 -6.48 0.50
CA CYS A 67 -8.49 -7.94 0.42
C CYS A 67 -7.97 -8.48 -0.92
N ALA A 68 -8.35 -7.86 -2.05
CA ALA A 68 -7.88 -8.25 -3.37
C ALA A 68 -6.35 -8.11 -3.49
N TYR A 69 -5.77 -7.02 -2.99
CA TYR A 69 -4.31 -6.86 -2.95
C TYR A 69 -3.63 -7.96 -2.14
N CYS A 70 -4.12 -8.26 -0.93
CA CYS A 70 -3.57 -9.30 -0.09
C CYS A 70 -3.59 -10.67 -0.77
N LEU A 71 -4.70 -11.01 -1.45
CA LEU A 71 -4.80 -12.26 -2.21
C LEU A 71 -3.75 -12.33 -3.33
N VAL A 72 -3.58 -11.26 -4.10
CA VAL A 72 -2.56 -11.22 -5.17
C VAL A 72 -1.15 -11.32 -4.59
N ALA A 73 -0.87 -10.65 -3.48
CA ALA A 73 0.43 -10.71 -2.81
C ALA A 73 0.74 -12.12 -2.28
N ILE A 74 -0.26 -12.81 -1.70
CA ILE A 74 -0.13 -14.20 -1.26
C ILE A 74 0.15 -15.11 -2.47
N ILE A 75 -0.62 -14.99 -3.55
CA ILE A 75 -0.41 -15.78 -4.78
C ILE A 75 1.00 -15.55 -5.34
N GLN A 76 1.43 -14.28 -5.43
CA GLN A 76 2.76 -13.93 -5.92
C GLN A 76 3.86 -14.59 -5.07
N HIS A 77 3.69 -14.54 -3.74
CA HIS A 77 4.63 -15.12 -2.79
C HIS A 77 4.67 -16.65 -2.89
N ASP A 78 3.51 -17.31 -2.81
CA ASP A 78 3.40 -18.78 -2.76
C ASP A 78 3.81 -19.43 -4.07
N MET A 79 3.56 -18.77 -5.20
CA MET A 79 3.99 -19.23 -6.53
C MET A 79 5.41 -18.78 -6.89
N GLN A 80 6.11 -18.06 -6.00
CA GLN A 80 7.46 -17.53 -6.21
C GLN A 80 7.62 -16.79 -7.55
N LEU A 81 6.62 -16.00 -7.92
CA LEU A 81 6.62 -15.30 -9.21
C LEU A 81 7.64 -14.16 -9.18
N ASN A 82 8.60 -14.18 -10.11
CA ASN A 82 9.52 -13.06 -10.34
C ASN A 82 8.86 -11.95 -11.18
N ARG A 83 7.68 -11.52 -10.73
CA ARG A 83 6.81 -10.51 -11.35
C ARG A 83 6.38 -9.54 -10.26
N SER A 84 6.13 -8.29 -10.63
CA SER A 84 5.52 -7.33 -9.72
C SER A 84 4.09 -7.73 -9.36
N THR A 85 3.61 -7.34 -8.18
CA THR A 85 2.21 -7.59 -7.75
C THR A 85 1.19 -7.04 -8.76
N TYR A 86 1.55 -5.96 -9.46
CA TYR A 86 0.73 -5.38 -10.52
C TYR A 86 0.61 -6.27 -11.75
N GLU A 87 1.72 -6.84 -12.23
CA GLU A 87 1.68 -7.78 -13.36
C GLU A 87 0.84 -9.01 -13.02
N VAL A 88 0.98 -9.56 -11.81
CA VAL A 88 0.18 -10.69 -11.35
C VAL A 88 -1.32 -10.32 -11.32
N LEU A 89 -1.66 -9.15 -10.78
CA LEU A 89 -3.03 -8.64 -10.80
C LEU A 89 -3.59 -8.48 -12.22
N GLN A 90 -2.78 -8.00 -13.18
CA GLN A 90 -3.20 -7.87 -14.59
C GLN A 90 -3.47 -9.23 -15.22
N ILE A 91 -2.57 -10.21 -15.03
CA ILE A 91 -2.74 -11.57 -15.54
C ILE A 91 -4.02 -12.20 -15.00
N LEU A 92 -4.23 -12.12 -13.68
CA LEU A 92 -5.45 -12.62 -13.03
C LEU A 92 -6.70 -11.90 -13.56
N SER A 93 -6.64 -10.58 -13.71
CA SER A 93 -7.77 -9.80 -14.21
C SER A 93 -8.16 -10.21 -15.62
N ILE A 94 -7.18 -10.34 -16.53
CA ILE A 94 -7.41 -10.78 -17.91
C ILE A 94 -8.01 -12.18 -17.90
N SER A 95 -7.37 -13.13 -17.20
CA SER A 95 -7.82 -14.53 -17.13
C SER A 95 -9.22 -14.70 -16.56
N LEU A 96 -9.64 -13.86 -15.60
CA LEU A 96 -10.98 -13.90 -15.01
C LEU A 96 -12.05 -13.27 -15.92
N THR A 97 -11.66 -12.32 -16.76
CA THR A 97 -12.57 -11.64 -17.70
C THR A 97 -12.60 -12.27 -19.08
N ASP A 98 -11.66 -13.17 -19.37
CA ASP A 98 -11.64 -13.90 -20.62
C ASP A 98 -12.83 -14.86 -20.64
N LYS A 99 -13.76 -14.59 -21.56
CA LYS A 99 -14.89 -15.48 -21.83
C LYS A 99 -14.42 -16.47 -22.88
N THR A 100 -14.06 -17.68 -22.46
CA THR A 100 -14.12 -18.86 -23.34
C THR A 100 -15.49 -19.00 -23.96
#